data_AF-A0A485A5Y0-F1
#
_entry.id   AF-A0A485A5Y0-F1
#
_cell.length_a   1.000
_cell.length_b   1.000
_cell.length_c   1.000
_cell.angle_alpha   90.00
_cell.angle_beta   90.00
_cell.angle_gamma   90.00
#
_symmetry.space_group_name_H-M   'P 1'
#
loop_
_entity.id
_entity.type
_entity.pdbx_description
1 polymer ?
#
loop_
_entity_poly.entity_id
_entity_poly.type
_entity_poly.pdbx_seq_one_letter_code
_entity_poly.pdbx_strand_id
1 'polypeptide(L)'
;MDFGTRRRFSREVQQAIVERLQQEPWFIGTSNYDLARRLHLTPMGTQAHEWFQAHQQISPSLANSQRAALAAWLEEYPDKLGIALTDCITMDAFLRDFGPEFASRYQGLRHDSGDPVEWGRKSHRALPEAGDRPHE
;
A
#
# COMPACT_ATOMS: atom_id res chain seq x y z
N MET A 1 -5.97 -9.43 6.89
CA MET A 1 -6.73 -8.96 5.71
C MET A 1 -6.68 -10.02 4.60
N ASP A 2 -7.69 -10.08 3.73
CA ASP A 2 -7.71 -10.99 2.55
C ASP A 2 -7.39 -10.24 1.24
N PHE A 3 -6.38 -10.70 0.50
CA PHE A 3 -6.01 -10.24 -0.86
C PHE A 3 -6.03 -11.39 -1.91
N GLY A 4 -6.75 -12.48 -1.64
CA GLY A 4 -6.69 -13.72 -2.42
C GLY A 4 -7.41 -13.72 -3.78
N THR A 5 -8.14 -12.66 -4.13
CA THR A 5 -9.05 -12.61 -5.30
C THR A 5 -8.44 -13.12 -6.61
N ARG A 6 -7.23 -12.67 -6.95
CA ARG A 6 -6.60 -12.93 -8.27
C ARG A 6 -6.14 -14.38 -8.48
N ARG A 7 -6.00 -15.16 -7.41
CA ARG A 7 -5.47 -16.53 -7.41
C ARG A 7 -6.36 -17.50 -6.61
N ARG A 8 -7.60 -17.11 -6.34
CA ARG A 8 -8.57 -17.97 -5.63
C ARG A 8 -8.88 -19.22 -6.47
N PHE A 9 -9.15 -20.32 -5.78
CA PHE A 9 -9.65 -21.54 -6.44
C PHE A 9 -11.02 -21.31 -7.09
N SER A 10 -11.98 -20.76 -6.33
CA SER A 10 -13.29 -20.34 -6.83
C SER A 10 -13.81 -19.16 -6.02
N ARG A 11 -14.93 -18.55 -6.44
CA ARG A 11 -15.58 -17.47 -5.68
C ARG A 11 -16.11 -17.98 -4.33
N GLU A 12 -16.66 -19.19 -4.34
CA GLU A 12 -17.24 -19.88 -3.19
C GLU A 12 -16.16 -20.22 -2.16
N VAL A 13 -15.00 -20.71 -2.61
CA VAL A 13 -13.86 -20.99 -1.71
C VAL A 13 -13.34 -19.71 -1.06
N GLN A 14 -13.18 -18.62 -1.82
CA GLN A 14 -12.77 -17.34 -1.24
C GLN A 14 -13.79 -16.86 -0.20
N GLN A 15 -15.09 -16.96 -0.50
CA GLN A 15 -16.15 -16.57 0.43
C GLN A 15 -16.07 -17.38 1.74
N ALA A 16 -15.99 -18.70 1.67
CA ALA A 16 -15.92 -19.55 2.85
C ALA A 16 -14.70 -19.23 3.74
N ILE A 17 -13.55 -18.94 3.11
CA ILE A 17 -12.34 -18.50 3.83
C ILE A 17 -12.59 -17.16 4.52
N VAL A 18 -13.14 -16.17 3.83
CA VAL A 18 -13.39 -14.84 4.39
C VAL A 18 -14.42 -14.88 5.52
N GLU A 19 -15.50 -15.65 5.39
CA GLU A 19 -16.49 -15.87 6.45
C GLU A 19 -15.86 -16.49 7.71
N ARG A 20 -14.93 -17.45 7.53
CA ARG A 20 -14.20 -18.03 8.66
C ARG A 20 -13.25 -17.03 9.30
N LEU A 21 -12.52 -16.25 8.50
CA LEU A 21 -11.58 -15.24 8.98
C LEU A 21 -12.27 -14.08 9.69
N GLN A 22 -13.50 -13.72 9.30
CA GLN A 22 -14.29 -12.66 9.94
C GLN A 22 -14.57 -12.93 11.43
N GLN A 23 -14.51 -14.20 11.87
CA GLN A 23 -14.68 -14.56 13.28
C GLN A 23 -13.45 -14.24 14.14
N GLU A 24 -12.33 -13.88 13.52
CA GLU A 24 -11.06 -13.64 14.21
C GLU A 24 -10.84 -12.14 14.46
N PRO A 25 -10.45 -11.71 15.68
CA PRO A 25 -10.37 -10.29 16.05
C PRO A 25 -9.28 -9.51 15.31
N TRP A 26 -8.30 -10.20 14.73
CA TRP A 26 -7.21 -9.61 13.95
C TRP A 26 -7.57 -9.45 12.46
N PHE A 27 -8.73 -9.92 12.02
CA PHE A 27 -9.15 -9.79 10.64
C PHE A 27 -9.77 -8.42 10.35
N ILE A 28 -9.04 -7.61 9.58
CA ILE A 28 -9.40 -6.20 9.34
C ILE A 28 -10.17 -5.92 8.04
N GLY A 29 -10.40 -6.92 7.16
CA GLY A 29 -11.13 -6.71 5.89
C GLY A 29 -10.56 -7.46 4.68
N THR A 30 -11.09 -7.15 3.49
CA THR A 30 -10.77 -7.82 2.20
C THR A 30 -10.61 -6.80 1.06
N SER A 31 -9.78 -7.09 0.05
CA SER A 31 -9.75 -6.29 -1.20
C SER A 31 -10.88 -6.60 -2.17
N ASN A 32 -11.67 -7.64 -1.91
CA ASN A 32 -12.82 -7.97 -2.76
C ASN A 32 -14.03 -7.13 -2.36
N TYR A 33 -14.30 -6.04 -3.08
CA TYR A 33 -15.42 -5.13 -2.81
C TYR A 33 -16.80 -5.82 -2.76
N ASP A 34 -17.02 -6.87 -3.56
CA ASP A 34 -18.28 -7.60 -3.52
C ASP A 34 -18.43 -8.42 -2.22
N LEU A 35 -17.35 -9.06 -1.75
CA LEU A 35 -17.36 -9.73 -0.44
C LEU A 35 -17.46 -8.72 0.70
N ALA A 36 -16.73 -7.60 0.62
CA ALA A 36 -16.79 -6.53 1.61
C ALA A 36 -18.22 -6.02 1.79
N ARG A 37 -18.93 -5.77 0.68
CA ARG A 37 -20.35 -5.38 0.68
C ARG A 37 -21.28 -6.45 1.27
N ARG A 38 -21.11 -7.72 0.87
CA ARG A 38 -22.00 -8.82 1.29
C ARG A 38 -21.82 -9.24 2.76
N LEU A 39 -20.61 -9.10 3.29
CA LEU A 39 -20.24 -9.53 4.64
C LEU A 39 -20.05 -8.35 5.61
N HIS A 40 -20.37 -7.12 5.19
CA HIS A 40 -20.19 -5.90 5.97
C HIS A 40 -18.76 -5.70 6.50
N LEU A 41 -17.77 -5.96 5.64
CA LEU A 41 -16.35 -5.79 5.95
C LEU A 41 -15.81 -4.49 5.34
N THR A 42 -14.72 -3.97 5.90
CA THR A 42 -13.98 -2.85 5.32
C THR A 42 -13.31 -3.28 4.00
N PRO A 43 -13.53 -2.55 2.89
CA PRO A 43 -12.78 -2.77 1.66
C PRO A 43 -11.35 -2.23 1.82
N MET A 44 -10.37 -3.04 1.46
CA MET A 44 -8.95 -2.75 1.67
C MET A 44 -8.19 -2.64 0.34
N GLY A 45 -7.31 -1.64 0.23
CA GLY A 45 -6.46 -1.47 -0.95
C GLY A 45 -5.36 -0.44 -0.72
N THR A 46 -4.32 -0.52 -1.55
CA THR A 46 -3.22 0.45 -1.61
C THR A 46 -2.90 0.72 -3.08
N GLN A 47 -1.90 1.54 -3.34
CA GLN A 47 -1.31 1.69 -4.68
C GLN A 47 -0.78 0.36 -5.21
N ALA A 48 -0.86 0.16 -6.53
CA ALA A 48 -0.27 -0.96 -7.24
C ALA A 48 0.91 -0.51 -8.11
N HIS A 49 1.78 -1.44 -8.53
CA HIS A 49 2.94 -1.13 -9.37
C HIS A 49 2.55 -0.41 -10.67
N GLU A 50 1.39 -0.72 -11.25
CA GLU A 50 0.92 -0.12 -12.50
C GLU A 50 0.85 1.42 -12.44
N TRP A 51 0.53 1.99 -11.27
CA TRP A 51 0.48 3.44 -11.06
C TRP A 51 1.85 4.07 -11.31
N PHE A 52 2.89 3.53 -10.66
CA PHE A 52 4.27 3.99 -10.81
C PHE A 52 4.83 3.69 -12.20
N GLN A 53 4.48 2.54 -12.78
CA GLN A 53 4.88 2.15 -14.13
C GLN A 53 4.29 3.10 -15.19
N ALA A 54 3.02 3.48 -15.08
CA ALA A 54 2.41 4.46 -15.97
C ALA A 54 3.11 5.83 -15.89
N HIS A 55 3.50 6.26 -14.69
CA HIS A 55 4.21 7.52 -14.50
C HIS A 55 5.58 7.56 -15.16
N GLN A 56 6.18 6.43 -15.53
CA GLN A 56 7.43 6.41 -16.30
C GLN A 56 7.24 6.95 -17.72
N GLN A 57 6.00 6.97 -18.25
CA GLN A 57 5.65 7.56 -19.54
C GLN A 57 4.90 8.89 -19.41
N ILE A 58 4.13 9.07 -18.33
CA ILE A 58 3.37 10.32 -18.09
C ILE A 58 4.30 11.44 -17.59
N SER A 59 5.32 11.12 -16.80
CA SER A 59 6.26 12.10 -16.27
C SER A 59 7.17 12.65 -17.38
N PRO A 60 7.46 13.97 -17.38
CA PRO A 60 8.39 14.56 -18.35
C PRO A 60 9.82 14.02 -18.23
N SER A 61 10.19 13.46 -17.07
CA SER A 61 11.45 12.74 -16.90
C SER A 61 11.28 11.44 -16.13
N LEU A 62 11.97 10.40 -16.59
CA LEU A 62 11.97 9.09 -15.95
C LEU A 62 12.50 9.15 -14.52
N ALA A 63 13.54 9.97 -14.27
CA ALA A 63 14.12 10.14 -12.94
C ALA A 63 13.13 10.71 -11.92
N ASN A 64 12.14 11.50 -12.35
CA ASN A 64 11.13 12.09 -11.46
C ASN A 64 9.81 11.30 -11.43
N SER A 65 9.68 10.20 -12.18
CA SER A 65 8.40 9.51 -12.33
C SER A 65 7.83 9.02 -11.00
N GLN A 66 8.70 8.52 -10.11
CA GLN A 66 8.29 8.04 -8.79
C GLN A 66 7.79 9.18 -7.89
N ARG A 67 8.49 10.32 -7.87
CA ARG A 67 8.05 11.51 -7.12
C ARG A 67 6.73 12.06 -7.66
N ALA A 68 6.59 12.11 -8.99
CA ALA A 68 5.35 12.53 -9.63
C ALA A 68 4.18 11.62 -9.27
N ALA A 69 4.38 10.30 -9.28
CA ALA A 69 3.37 9.32 -8.88
C ALA A 69 2.94 9.47 -7.42
N LEU A 70 3.90 9.69 -6.51
CA LEU A 70 3.62 9.89 -5.08
C LEU A 70 2.83 11.17 -4.83
N ALA A 71 3.21 12.27 -5.50
CA ALA A 71 2.54 13.56 -5.38
C ALA A 71 1.12 13.52 -5.95
N ALA A 72 0.94 12.98 -7.15
CA ALA A 72 -0.37 12.86 -7.80
C ALA A 72 -1.35 12.01 -6.97
N TRP A 73 -0.87 10.93 -6.32
CA TRP A 73 -1.72 10.13 -5.44
C TRP A 73 -2.21 10.91 -4.22
N LEU A 74 -1.34 11.72 -3.62
CA LEU A 74 -1.66 12.57 -2.46
C LEU A 74 -2.48 13.81 -2.83
N GLU A 75 -2.54 14.18 -4.11
CA GLU A 75 -3.45 15.20 -4.61
C GLU A 75 -4.87 14.64 -4.75
N GLU A 76 -5.00 13.44 -5.30
CA GLU A 76 -6.29 12.75 -5.45
C GLU A 76 -6.87 12.27 -4.10
N TYR A 77 -6.01 11.77 -3.21
CA TYR A 77 -6.39 11.22 -1.90
C TYR A 77 -5.57 11.87 -0.76
N PRO A 78 -5.85 13.12 -0.39
CA PRO A 78 -5.02 13.89 0.54
C PRO A 78 -4.90 13.25 1.93
N ASP A 79 -6.00 12.68 2.44
CA ASP A 79 -6.10 12.13 3.80
C ASP A 79 -6.49 10.65 3.83
N LYS A 80 -6.50 9.98 2.67
CA LYS A 80 -6.93 8.58 2.52
C LYS A 80 -5.91 7.80 1.71
N LEU A 81 -5.92 6.47 1.87
CA LEU A 81 -5.11 5.55 1.05
C LEU A 81 -3.60 5.86 1.08
N GLY A 82 -3.10 6.36 2.22
CA GLY A 82 -1.72 6.82 2.41
C GLY A 82 -0.69 5.69 2.62
N ILE A 83 -0.80 4.56 1.93
CA ILE A 83 0.19 3.48 1.96
C ILE A 83 0.96 3.45 0.64
N ALA A 84 2.26 3.78 0.68
CA ALA A 84 3.11 3.83 -0.50
C ALA A 84 3.76 2.48 -0.82
N LEU A 85 3.80 2.10 -2.10
CA LEU A 85 4.52 0.94 -2.60
C LEU A 85 5.98 1.31 -2.87
N THR A 86 6.92 0.46 -2.44
CA THR A 86 8.33 0.86 -2.30
C THR A 86 9.28 0.26 -3.34
N ASP A 87 8.83 -0.70 -4.13
CA ASP A 87 9.70 -1.59 -4.91
C ASP A 87 9.38 -1.59 -6.41
N CYS A 88 8.73 -0.54 -6.94
CA CYS A 88 8.55 -0.40 -8.38
C CYS A 88 9.88 -0.23 -9.13
N ILE A 89 10.87 0.43 -8.50
CA ILE A 89 12.24 0.52 -9.01
C ILE A 89 13.13 -0.32 -8.10
N THR A 90 13.48 0.22 -6.92
CA THR A 90 14.13 -0.48 -5.81
C THR A 90 13.82 0.28 -4.52
N MET A 91 13.88 -0.40 -3.37
CA MET A 91 13.73 0.24 -2.06
C MET A 91 14.71 1.41 -1.88
N ASP A 92 15.95 1.27 -2.34
CA ASP A 92 16.96 2.32 -2.19
C ASP A 92 16.67 3.53 -3.09
N ALA A 93 16.08 3.32 -4.28
CA ALA A 93 15.60 4.42 -5.12
C ALA A 93 14.39 5.12 -4.50
N PHE A 94 13.44 4.35 -3.96
CA PHE A 94 12.28 4.86 -3.22
C PHE A 94 12.69 5.77 -2.07
N LEU A 95 13.58 5.31 -1.21
CA LEU A 95 14.01 6.07 -0.03
C LEU A 95 14.70 7.39 -0.36
N ARG A 96 15.44 7.46 -1.49
CA ARG A 96 16.04 8.72 -1.96
C ARG A 96 15.00 9.76 -2.35
N ASP A 97 13.89 9.32 -2.94
CA ASP A 97 12.85 10.19 -3.48
C ASP A 97 11.76 10.53 -2.46
N PHE A 98 11.57 9.69 -1.45
CA PHE A 98 10.49 9.82 -0.47
C PHE A 98 10.70 11.05 0.43
N GLY A 99 11.89 11.18 1.03
CA GLY A 99 12.26 12.34 1.84
C GLY A 99 11.29 12.67 3.00
N PRO A 100 11.52 13.79 3.72
CA PRO A 100 10.65 14.20 4.83
C PRO A 100 9.25 14.65 4.40
N GLU A 101 9.14 15.22 3.19
CA GLU A 101 7.87 15.72 2.64
C GLU A 101 6.84 14.59 2.53
N PHE A 102 7.16 13.52 1.78
CA PHE A 102 6.23 12.40 1.65
C PHE A 102 6.13 11.58 2.95
N ALA A 103 7.19 11.48 3.74
CA ALA A 103 7.16 10.77 5.02
C ALA A 103 6.15 11.36 6.03
N SER A 104 5.97 12.68 6.02
CA SER A 104 4.98 13.33 6.90
C SER A 104 3.52 13.11 6.44
N ARG A 105 3.30 12.88 5.14
CA ARG A 105 1.95 12.75 4.56
C ARG A 105 1.48 11.31 4.40
N TYR A 106 2.39 10.38 4.09
CA TYR A 106 2.08 8.97 3.98
C TYR A 106 1.98 8.32 5.37
N GLN A 107 0.96 7.47 5.56
CA GLN A 107 0.68 6.78 6.81
C GLN A 107 1.61 5.57 7.00
N GLY A 108 2.01 4.92 5.91
CA GLY A 108 2.90 3.77 5.94
C GLY A 108 3.42 3.33 4.58
N LEU A 109 4.18 2.24 4.58
CA LEU A 109 4.82 1.66 3.41
C LEU A 109 4.37 0.20 3.20
N ARG A 110 4.38 -0.27 1.94
CA ARG A 110 4.12 -1.66 1.57
C ARG A 110 5.39 -2.35 1.08
N HIS A 111 5.66 -3.51 1.67
CA HIS A 111 6.63 -4.50 1.19
C HIS A 111 5.96 -5.46 0.21
N ASP A 112 6.55 -5.69 -0.95
CA ASP A 112 6.02 -6.62 -1.97
C ASP A 112 7.12 -7.47 -2.66
N SER A 113 8.40 -7.24 -2.34
CA SER A 113 9.52 -8.05 -2.80
C SER A 113 10.76 -7.89 -1.90
N GLY A 114 11.60 -8.93 -1.86
CA GLY A 114 12.84 -8.97 -1.06
C GLY A 114 12.67 -9.61 0.32
N ASP A 115 13.71 -9.51 1.14
CA ASP A 115 13.67 -9.96 2.53
C ASP A 115 12.88 -8.96 3.40
N PRO A 116 11.81 -9.40 4.08
CA PRO A 116 10.94 -8.49 4.84
C PRO A 116 11.64 -7.86 6.04
N VAL A 117 12.61 -8.55 6.66
CA VAL A 117 13.35 -8.04 7.83
C VAL A 117 14.33 -6.95 7.38
N GLU A 118 15.05 -7.19 6.30
CA GLU A 118 15.95 -6.20 5.71
C GLU A 118 15.17 -4.97 5.24
N TRP A 119 14.06 -5.16 4.52
CA TRP A 119 13.19 -4.08 4.09
C TRP A 119 12.66 -3.26 5.28
N GLY A 120 12.21 -3.93 6.34
CA GLY A 120 11.73 -3.26 7.56
C GLY A 120 12.83 -2.42 8.21
N ARG A 121 14.05 -2.96 8.28
CA ARG A 121 15.22 -2.26 8.82
C ARG A 121 15.66 -1.08 7.96
N LYS A 122 15.54 -1.17 6.63
CA LYS A 122 15.78 -0.04 5.70
C LYS A 122 14.75 1.05 5.91
N SER A 123 13.47 0.69 5.96
CA SER A 123 12.35 1.59 6.20
C SER A 123 12.49 2.35 7.51
N HIS A 124 12.72 1.62 8.61
CA HIS A 124 12.84 2.20 9.94
C HIS A 124 14.03 3.16 10.08
N ARG A 125 15.15 2.91 9.40
CA ARG A 125 16.31 3.81 9.47
C ARG A 125 16.12 5.09 8.64
N ALA A 126 15.44 4.98 7.52
CA ALA A 126 15.31 6.09 6.57
C ALA A 126 14.16 7.04 6.92
N LEU A 127 13.16 6.56 7.66
CA LEU A 127 12.07 7.39 8.14
C LEU A 127 12.39 7.86 9.56
N PRO A 128 12.21 9.16 9.88
CA PRO A 128 12.26 9.61 11.27
C PRO A 128 11.24 8.82 12.09
N GLU A 129 11.52 8.59 13.38
CA GLU A 129 10.52 8.05 14.28
C GLU A 129 9.26 8.90 14.14
N ALA A 130 8.11 8.25 13.99
CA ALA A 130 6.81 8.92 13.99
C ALA A 130 6.53 9.43 15.42
N GLY A 131 7.31 10.40 15.88
CA GLY A 131 7.03 11.17 17.07
C GLY A 131 5.72 11.91 16.87
N ASP A 132 4.76 11.65 17.75
CA ASP A 132 3.50 12.40 17.90
C ASP A 132 2.64 12.55 16.63
N ARG A 133 2.28 11.44 15.99
CA ARG A 133 1.05 11.44 15.17
C ARG A 133 -0.13 11.10 16.08
N PRO A 134 -1.05 12.03 16.38
CA PRO A 134 -2.26 11.69 17.12
C PRO A 134 -3.05 10.68 16.30
N HIS A 135 -3.27 9.51 16.89
CA HIS A 135 -4.25 8.56 16.40
C HIS A 135 -5.63 9.13 16.74
N GLU A 136 -6.24 9.86 15.81
CA GLU A 136 -7.69 10.06 15.80
C GLU A 136 -8.37 8.96 14.97
#